data_AF-A0A6C0K5Q0-F1
#
_entry.id   AF-A0A6C0K5Q0-F1
#
_cell.length_a   1.000
_cell.length_b   1.000
_cell.length_c   1.000
_cell.angle_alpha   90.00
_cell.angle_beta   90.00
_cell.angle_gamma   90.00
#
_symmetry.space_group_name_H-M   'P 1'
#
loop_
_entity.id
_entity.type
_entity.pdbx_description
1 polymer ?
#
loop_
_entity_poly.entity_id
_entity_poly.type
_entity_poly.pdbx_seq_one_letter_code
_entity_poly.pdbx_strand_id
1 'polypeptide(L)' 'MAQTRKVTSVGSKAMVWHGTANRTPGGLTKKELMKTKKGRIVSRKKHAIGVRRVKTLRRLGFKAKKGTFKLFRK' A
#
# COMPACT_ATOMS: atom_id res chain seq x y z
N MET A 1 -17.18 -10.78 32.81
CA MET A 1 -15.97 -11.28 32.14
C MET A 1 -15.94 -10.73 30.72
N ALA A 2 -14.89 -10.01 30.32
CA ALA A 2 -14.82 -9.43 28.97
C ALA A 2 -14.66 -10.56 27.93
N GLN A 3 -15.55 -10.60 26.92
CA GLN A 3 -15.45 -11.56 25.83
C GLN A 3 -14.16 -11.31 25.03
N THR A 4 -13.29 -12.33 24.94
CA THR A 4 -12.10 -12.26 24.09
C THR A 4 -12.54 -12.23 22.62
N ARG A 5 -12.17 -11.17 21.89
CA ARG A 5 -12.47 -11.05 20.46
C ARG A 5 -11.73 -12.14 19.68
N LYS A 6 -12.48 -12.99 18.97
CA LYS A 6 -11.92 -14.01 18.07
C LYS A 6 -11.14 -13.33 16.94
N VAL A 7 -9.81 -13.47 16.95
CA VAL A 7 -8.95 -12.98 15.87
C VAL A 7 -8.98 -13.98 14.72
N THR A 8 -9.33 -13.52 13.53
CA THR A 8 -9.36 -14.36 12.33
C THR A 8 -7.95 -14.60 11.81
N SER A 9 -7.69 -15.80 11.27
CA SER A 9 -6.36 -16.11 10.73
C SER A 9 -6.05 -15.22 9.52
N VAL A 10 -6.99 -15.09 8.58
CA VAL A 10 -6.85 -14.32 7.35
C VAL A 10 -7.93 -13.24 7.27
N GLY A 11 -7.56 -12.01 6.94
CA GLY A 11 -8.50 -10.89 6.79
C GLY A 11 -8.00 -9.78 5.87
N SER A 12 -8.78 -8.70 5.75
CA SER A 12 -8.38 -7.56 4.92
C SER A 12 -7.20 -6.81 5.55
N LYS A 13 -6.53 -5.96 4.76
CA LYS A 13 -5.47 -5.08 5.28
C LYS A 13 -5.95 -4.19 6.42
N ALA A 14 -7.21 -3.76 6.38
CA ALA A 14 -7.84 -2.98 7.45
C ALA A 14 -8.00 -3.82 8.72
N MET A 15 -8.54 -5.05 8.60
CA MET A 15 -8.68 -5.96 9.73
C MET A 15 -7.33 -6.26 10.41
N VAL A 16 -6.29 -6.54 9.61
CA VAL A 16 -4.93 -6.79 10.12
C VAL A 16 -4.35 -5.55 10.82
N TRP A 17 -4.61 -4.36 10.30
CA TRP A 17 -4.16 -3.11 10.93
C TRP A 17 -4.85 -2.85 12.27
N HIS A 18 -6.16 -3.10 12.33
CA HIS A 18 -6.99 -2.94 13.54
C HIS A 18 -6.87 -4.10 14.53
N GLY A 19 -6.17 -5.18 14.18
CA GLY A 19 -5.92 -6.32 15.06
C GLY A 19 -7.05 -7.34 15.11
N THR A 20 -8.00 -7.30 14.18
CA THR A 20 -9.08 -8.31 14.07
C THR A 20 -8.68 -9.52 13.22
N ALA A 21 -7.55 -9.44 12.51
CA ALA A 21 -6.96 -10.53 11.74
C ALA A 21 -5.43 -10.62 11.91
N ASN A 22 -4.87 -11.82 11.81
CA ASN A 22 -3.43 -12.06 11.95
C ASN A 22 -2.65 -11.66 10.70
N ARG A 23 -3.12 -12.10 9.52
CA ARG A 23 -2.45 -11.86 8.24
C ARG A 23 -3.45 -11.59 7.11
N THR A 24 -2.97 -10.99 6.03
CA THR A 24 -3.76 -10.84 4.80
C THR A 24 -3.75 -12.13 3.97
N PRO A 25 -4.62 -12.30 2.97
CA PRO A 25 -4.55 -13.45 2.05
C PRO A 25 -3.18 -13.63 1.40
N GLY A 26 -2.45 -12.53 1.18
CA GLY A 26 -1.08 -12.55 0.65
C GLY A 26 0.02 -12.63 1.73
N GLY A 27 -0.30 -13.11 2.93
CA GLY A 27 0.67 -13.33 4.02
C GLY A 27 1.12 -12.08 4.79
N LEU A 28 0.72 -10.87 4.37
CA LEU A 28 1.17 -9.64 5.03
C LEU A 28 0.68 -9.52 6.47
N THR A 29 1.59 -9.22 7.38
CA THR A 29 1.33 -8.90 8.78
C THR A 29 1.19 -7.40 9.02
N LYS A 30 0.70 -7.00 10.19
CA LYS A 30 0.60 -5.58 10.59
C LYS A 30 1.93 -4.84 10.47
N LYS A 31 3.04 -5.53 10.81
CA LYS A 31 4.39 -4.97 10.70
C LYS A 31 4.80 -4.65 9.28
N GLU A 32 4.19 -5.24 8.25
CA GLU A 32 4.51 -5.00 6.84
C GLU A 32 3.54 -4.02 6.16
N LEU A 33 2.51 -3.58 6.88
CA LEU A 33 1.54 -2.59 6.44
C LEU A 33 1.95 -1.19 6.91
N MET A 34 1.39 -0.19 6.26
CA MET A 34 1.48 1.22 6.67
C MET A 34 0.21 1.97 6.29
N LYS A 35 -0.14 2.98 7.09
CA LYS A 35 -1.21 3.94 6.78
C LYS A 35 -0.61 5.15 6.07
N THR A 36 -1.11 5.45 4.88
CA THR A 36 -0.72 6.64 4.11
C THR A 36 -1.40 7.89 4.70
N LYS A 37 -0.89 9.10 4.36
CA LYS A 37 -1.53 10.38 4.73
C LYS A 37 -2.99 10.47 4.28
N LYS A 38 -3.35 9.79 3.18
CA LYS A 38 -4.72 9.70 2.65
C LYS A 38 -5.57 8.63 3.33
N GLY A 39 -5.14 8.08 4.47
CA GLY A 39 -5.87 7.08 5.24
C GLY A 39 -5.80 5.64 4.73
N ARG A 40 -5.28 5.39 3.52
CA ARG A 40 -5.21 4.04 2.93
C ARG A 40 -4.17 3.18 3.62
N ILE A 41 -4.51 1.92 3.88
CA ILE A 41 -3.58 0.91 4.42
C ILE A 41 -2.98 0.12 3.26
N VAL A 42 -1.67 0.23 3.07
CA VAL A 42 -0.93 -0.35 1.95
C VAL A 42 0.26 -1.18 2.44
N SER A 43 0.79 -2.04 1.57
CA SER A 43 2.06 -2.72 1.85
C SER A 43 3.21 -1.71 1.82
N ARG A 44 4.06 -1.73 2.86
CA ARG A 44 5.24 -0.88 2.97
C ARG A 44 6.22 -1.11 1.82
N LYS A 45 6.46 -2.37 1.45
CA LYS A 45 7.34 -2.76 0.33
C LYS A 45 6.86 -2.15 -0.99
N LYS A 46 5.55 -2.30 -1.31
CA LYS A 46 4.98 -1.75 -2.54
C LYS A 46 5.03 -0.22 -2.57
N HIS A 47 4.78 0.44 -1.44
CA HIS A 47 4.88 1.89 -1.35
C HIS A 47 6.30 2.38 -1.64
N ALA A 48 7.32 1.77 -1.01
CA ALA A 48 8.71 2.13 -1.23
C ALA A 48 9.15 1.97 -2.69
N ILE A 49 8.77 0.86 -3.34
CA ILE A 49 9.07 0.62 -4.76
C ILE A 49 8.41 1.70 -5.64
N GLY A 50 7.15 2.04 -5.38
CA GLY A 50 6.43 3.07 -6.12
C GLY A 50 7.12 4.44 -6.04
N VAL A 51 7.56 4.84 -4.85
CA VAL A 51 8.29 6.11 -4.64
C VAL A 51 9.61 6.13 -5.44
N ARG A 52 10.37 5.03 -5.44
CA ARG A 52 11.62 4.93 -6.22
C ARG A 52 11.38 5.03 -7.73
N ARG A 53 10.35 4.35 -8.23
CA ARG A 53 9.98 4.38 -9.66
C ARG A 53 9.58 5.78 -10.11
N VAL A 54 8.75 6.47 -9.34
CA VAL A 54 8.35 7.86 -9.65
C VAL A 54 9.55 8.81 -9.65
N LYS A 55 10.49 8.67 -8.70
CA LYS A 55 11.74 9.45 -8.70
C LYS A 55 12.58 9.19 -9.96
N THR A 56 12.70 7.92 -10.35
CA THR A 56 13.45 7.51 -11.54
C THR A 56 12.83 8.08 -12.82
N LEU A 57 11.51 7.96 -12.99
CA LEU A 57 10.79 8.53 -14.14
C LEU A 57 10.97 10.04 -14.24
N ARG A 58 10.89 10.76 -13.11
CA ARG A 58 11.14 12.21 -13.08
C ARG A 58 12.58 12.56 -13.46
N ARG A 59 13.56 11.75 -13.05
CA ARG A 59 14.99 11.93 -13.40
C ARG A 59 15.23 11.73 -14.90
N LEU A 60 14.57 10.74 -15.50
CA LEU A 60 14.63 10.45 -16.93
C LEU A 60 13.85 11.46 -17.80
N GLY A 61 13.28 12.52 -17.21
CA GLY A 61 12.57 13.55 -17.97
C GLY A 61 11.11 13.25 -18.27
N PHE A 62 10.54 12.14 -17.77
CA PHE A 62 9.11 11.82 -17.89
C PHE A 62 8.26 12.70 -16.96
N LYS A 63 8.17 14.00 -17.27
CA LYS A 63 7.34 14.98 -16.58
C LYS A 63 6.09 15.25 -17.40
N ALA A 64 4.93 14.84 -16.90
CA ALA A 64 3.65 15.15 -17.52
C ALA A 64 3.26 16.61 -17.27
N LYS A 65 2.86 17.33 -18.32
CA LYS A 65 2.22 18.66 -18.22
C LYS A 65 0.70 18.48 -18.30
N LYS A 66 -0.03 19.12 -17.38
CA LYS A 66 -1.50 19.03 -17.33
C LYS A 66 -2.08 19.52 -18.66
N GLY A 67 -3.03 18.75 -19.22
CA GLY A 67 -3.68 19.08 -20.49
C GLY A 67 -2.87 18.71 -21.74
N THR A 68 -1.63 18.21 -21.60
CA THR A 68 -0.86 17.70 -22.74
C THR A 68 -0.73 16.19 -22.66
N PHE A 69 -1.39 15.48 -23.56
CA PHE A 69 -1.27 14.05 -23.72
C PHE A 69 -0.35 13.78 -24.92
N LYS A 70 0.82 13.22 -24.67
CA LYS A 70 1.75 12.77 -25.71
C LYS A 70 1.81 11.25 -25.67
N LEU A 71 1.76 10.63 -26.84
CA LEU A 71 2.02 9.20 -26.94
C LEU A 71 3.50 8.97 -26.63
N PHE A 72 3.80 8.22 -25.58
CA PHE A 72 5.17 7.78 -25.34
C PHE A 72 5.52 6.78 -26.45
N ARG A 73 6.60 7.04 -27.21
CA ARG A 73 7.12 6.06 -28.19
C ARG A 73 7.44 4.76 -27.45
N LYS A 74 7.03 3.66 -28.08
CA LYS A 74 7.18 2.29 -27.56
C LYS A 74 8.65 1.91 -27.45
#